data_AF-A0AAI8L481-F1
#
_entry.id   AF-A0AAI8L481-F1
#
_cell.length_a   1.000
_cell.length_b   1.000
_cell.length_c   1.000
_cell.angle_alpha   90.00
_cell.angle_beta   90.00
_cell.angle_gamma   90.00
#
_symmetry.space_group_name_H-M   'P 1'
#
loop_
_entity.id
_entity.type
_entity.pdbx_description
1 polymer ?
#
loop_
_entity_poly.entity_id
_entity_poly.type
_entity_poly.pdbx_seq_one_letter_code
_entity_poly.pdbx_strand_id
1 'polypeptide(L)'
;MALRERLPVWLQARYGLERRNVVALSVLLVVAAVFAVQHFWTGRTQSVQAPEVVRAAAPFGESGSVEAGAGEGGGRGGRGGEQPAVSGGMPNTPGAAGAEIVVDVSGKVREPGVHRLPAGSRVADALKAAGGVRPGTDTDALNRARFLVDGEQVVVGGPAPAPGAGGVPANGAPAAPGGGPAGAAAPVSLNTATVDQLDTLPGVGPVLAQHILDYRTQHGGFRSVDELREVNGIGDRRFADLRNLVRP
;
A
#
# COMPACT_ATOMS: atom_id res chain seq x y z
N MET A 1 70.39 -21.80 12.52
CA MET A 1 69.00 -22.05 12.07
C MET A 1 68.04 -21.33 13.00
N ALA A 2 67.99 -20.01 12.85
CA ALA A 2 67.31 -19.05 13.70
C ALA A 2 66.15 -18.43 12.91
N LEU A 3 65.01 -19.12 12.84
CA LEU A 3 63.80 -18.60 12.21
C LEU A 3 62.52 -19.21 12.79
N ARG A 4 62.49 -19.47 14.10
CA ARG A 4 61.26 -19.91 14.81
C ARG A 4 60.77 -18.94 15.88
N GLU A 5 61.43 -17.80 16.08
CA GLU A 5 61.12 -16.85 17.17
C GLU A 5 60.42 -15.56 16.72
N ARG A 6 59.84 -15.50 15.51
CA ARG A 6 59.12 -14.30 15.05
C ARG A 6 57.77 -14.62 14.43
N LEU A 7 56.91 -15.33 15.17
CA LEU A 7 55.47 -15.32 14.90
C LEU A 7 54.80 -14.37 15.90
N PRO A 8 54.00 -13.39 15.43
CA PRO A 8 53.35 -12.41 16.30
C PRO A 8 52.35 -13.08 17.24
N VAL A 9 52.37 -12.66 18.51
CA VAL A 9 51.58 -13.23 19.62
C VAL A 9 50.06 -13.21 19.35
N TRP A 10 49.57 -12.33 18.46
CA TRP A 10 48.15 -12.35 18.06
C TRP A 10 47.77 -13.65 17.34
N LEU A 11 48.70 -14.30 16.64
CA LEU A 11 48.40 -15.51 15.86
C LEU A 11 48.25 -16.73 16.78
N GLN A 12 48.94 -16.74 17.92
CA GLN A 12 48.78 -17.75 18.96
C GLN A 12 47.45 -17.59 19.72
N ALA A 13 46.94 -16.36 19.87
CA ALA A 13 45.65 -16.11 20.50
C ALA A 13 44.44 -16.60 19.68
N ARG A 14 44.58 -16.81 18.35
CA ARG A 14 43.50 -17.27 17.48
C ARG A 14 43.41 -18.78 17.27
N TYR A 15 44.41 -19.55 17.72
CA TYR A 15 44.42 -21.02 17.67
C TYR A 15 44.43 -21.68 19.06
N GLY A 16 44.08 -20.93 20.11
CA GLY A 16 43.91 -21.42 21.48
C GLY A 16 42.48 -21.89 21.81
N LEU A 17 41.62 -22.15 20.81
CA LEU A 17 40.35 -22.82 21.04
C LEU A 17 40.65 -24.28 21.37
N GLU A 18 40.63 -24.63 22.66
CA GLU A 18 40.74 -26.02 23.09
C GLU A 18 39.78 -26.88 22.25
N ARG A 19 40.19 -28.11 21.89
CA ARG A 19 39.34 -29.03 21.10
C ARG A 19 37.92 -29.14 21.68
N ARG A 20 37.80 -28.99 23.01
CA ARG A 20 36.54 -28.93 23.76
C ARG A 20 35.63 -27.77 23.35
N ASN A 21 36.17 -26.58 23.13
CA ASN A 21 35.41 -25.41 22.71
C ASN A 21 34.95 -25.52 21.25
N VAL A 22 35.80 -26.10 20.38
CA VAL A 22 35.40 -26.39 18.98
C VAL A 22 34.26 -27.41 18.95
N VAL A 23 34.34 -28.46 19.77
CA VAL A 23 33.27 -29.45 19.91
C VAL A 23 32.00 -28.83 20.52
N ALA A 24 32.12 -27.95 21.52
CA ALA A 24 30.96 -27.28 22.09
C ALA A 24 30.26 -26.35 21.07
N LEU A 25 31.03 -25.59 20.29
CA LEU A 25 30.49 -24.72 19.24
C LEU A 25 29.84 -25.51 18.10
N SER A 26 30.43 -26.63 17.69
CA SER A 26 29.83 -27.47 16.65
C SER A 26 28.53 -28.10 17.12
N VAL A 27 28.46 -28.59 18.37
CA VAL A 27 27.21 -29.10 18.97
C VAL A 27 26.14 -28.00 19.02
N LEU A 28 26.50 -26.80 19.47
CA LEU A 28 25.56 -25.66 19.53
C LEU A 28 25.01 -25.31 18.14
N LEU A 29 25.87 -25.30 17.13
CA LEU A 29 25.48 -25.00 15.74
C LEU A 29 24.53 -26.07 15.19
N VAL A 30 24.79 -27.35 15.46
CA VAL A 30 23.90 -28.45 15.07
C VAL A 30 22.54 -28.31 15.75
N VAL A 31 22.49 -28.01 17.05
CA VAL A 31 21.23 -27.79 17.78
C VAL A 31 20.44 -26.62 17.19
N ALA A 32 21.10 -25.49 16.90
CA ALA A 32 20.45 -24.33 16.28
C ALA A 32 19.90 -24.65 14.87
N ALA A 33 20.64 -25.41 14.07
CA ALA A 33 20.19 -25.84 12.75
C ALA A 33 18.97 -26.77 12.81
N VAL A 34 18.98 -27.75 13.73
CA VAL A 34 17.83 -28.65 13.96
C VAL A 34 16.60 -27.84 14.37
N PHE A 35 16.77 -26.89 15.29
CA PHE A 35 15.69 -26.03 15.75
C PHE A 35 15.12 -25.16 14.61
N ALA A 36 15.99 -24.58 13.77
CA ALA A 36 15.57 -23.79 12.61
C ALA A 36 14.80 -24.63 11.58
N VAL A 37 15.26 -25.86 11.29
CA VAL A 37 14.56 -26.79 10.39
C VAL A 37 13.21 -27.17 10.96
N GLN A 38 13.13 -27.47 12.26
CA GLN A 38 11.87 -27.80 12.92
C GLN A 38 10.88 -26.64 12.85
N HIS A 39 11.32 -25.40 13.14
CA HIS A 39 10.49 -24.20 13.03
C HIS A 39 10.04 -23.92 11.59
N PHE A 40 10.90 -24.18 10.62
CA PHE A 40 10.55 -24.06 9.21
C PHE A 40 9.49 -25.09 8.79
N TRP A 41 9.55 -26.31 9.33
CA TRP A 41 8.58 -27.36 9.02
C TRP A 41 7.24 -27.16 9.72
N THR A 42 7.23 -26.65 10.96
CA THR A 42 5.99 -26.31 11.67
C THR A 42 5.31 -25.06 11.12
N GLY A 43 6.06 -24.17 10.46
CA GLY A 43 5.56 -22.93 9.85
C GLY A 43 5.15 -23.04 8.38
N ARG A 44 5.19 -24.23 7.74
CA ARG A 44 4.77 -24.37 6.34
C ARG A 44 3.27 -24.10 6.21
N THR A 45 2.93 -22.90 5.77
CA THR A 45 1.57 -22.45 5.43
C THR A 45 0.95 -23.37 4.39
N GLN A 46 -0.14 -24.03 4.77
CA GLN A 46 -0.93 -24.88 3.90
C GLN A 46 -1.49 -24.02 2.75
N SER A 47 -1.09 -24.29 1.50
CA SER A 47 -1.61 -23.56 0.35
C SER A 47 -3.07 -23.95 0.13
N VAL A 48 -3.98 -23.09 0.54
CA VAL A 48 -5.42 -23.22 0.31
C VAL A 48 -5.68 -22.97 -1.19
N GLN A 49 -6.21 -23.98 -1.87
CA GLN A 49 -6.69 -23.90 -3.25
C GLN A 49 -7.91 -22.97 -3.30
N ALA A 50 -7.91 -21.99 -4.21
CA ALA A 50 -9.03 -21.09 -4.42
C ALA A 50 -10.28 -21.87 -4.90
N PRO A 51 -11.49 -21.61 -4.38
CA PRO A 51 -12.71 -22.25 -4.86
C PRO A 51 -12.92 -21.97 -6.35
N GLU A 52 -13.21 -23.03 -7.10
CA GLU A 52 -13.66 -22.94 -8.50
C GLU A 52 -14.90 -22.04 -8.56
N VAL A 53 -14.78 -20.91 -9.26
CA VAL A 53 -15.91 -20.03 -9.56
C VAL A 53 -16.81 -20.76 -10.55
N VAL A 54 -17.76 -21.52 -10.01
CA VAL A 54 -18.91 -22.00 -10.77
C VAL A 54 -19.65 -20.77 -11.25
N ARG A 55 -19.45 -20.44 -12.53
CA ARG A 55 -20.21 -19.42 -13.26
C ARG A 55 -21.68 -19.86 -13.18
N ALA A 56 -22.45 -19.21 -12.33
CA ALA A 56 -23.89 -19.36 -12.30
C ALA A 56 -24.42 -19.08 -13.71
N ALA A 57 -25.05 -20.10 -14.29
CA ALA A 57 -25.78 -19.99 -15.53
C ALA A 57 -26.79 -18.85 -15.42
N ALA A 58 -26.76 -17.93 -16.39
CA ALA A 58 -27.83 -16.97 -16.58
C ALA A 58 -29.12 -17.74 -16.92
N PRO A 59 -30.23 -17.57 -16.19
CA PRO A 59 -31.51 -18.01 -16.68
C PRO A 59 -32.05 -16.96 -17.66
N PHE A 60 -32.46 -17.50 -18.80
CA PHE A 60 -33.29 -16.92 -19.84
C PHE A 60 -34.46 -16.08 -19.32
N GLY A 61 -34.85 -15.07 -20.10
CA GLY A 61 -36.08 -14.33 -19.91
C GLY A 61 -36.29 -13.23 -20.95
N GLU A 62 -36.09 -13.54 -22.22
CA GLU A 62 -36.57 -12.72 -23.32
C GLU A 62 -38.10 -12.80 -23.33
N SER A 63 -38.78 -11.69 -23.09
CA SER A 63 -40.22 -11.54 -23.32
C SER A 63 -40.48 -10.11 -23.75
N GLY A 64 -40.84 -9.98 -25.02
CA GLY A 64 -41.07 -8.71 -25.66
C GLY A 64 -42.47 -8.14 -25.40
N SER A 65 -42.66 -7.03 -26.13
CA SER A 65 -43.90 -6.53 -26.69
C SER A 65 -44.64 -5.39 -25.94
N VAL A 66 -44.77 -4.30 -26.72
CA VAL A 66 -45.86 -3.30 -26.85
C VAL A 66 -45.98 -2.16 -25.82
N GLU A 67 -45.69 -0.92 -26.24
CA GLU A 67 -46.64 0.22 -26.40
C GLU A 67 -45.87 1.51 -26.75
N ALA A 68 -46.16 2.17 -27.88
CA ALA A 68 -47.06 3.33 -28.03
C ALA A 68 -46.56 4.59 -27.29
N GLY A 69 -46.44 5.79 -27.87
CA GLY A 69 -46.82 6.27 -29.19
C GLY A 69 -46.17 7.64 -29.41
N ALA A 70 -45.87 7.93 -30.67
CA ALA A 70 -45.41 9.23 -31.14
C ALA A 70 -46.59 10.21 -31.17
N GLY A 71 -46.42 11.37 -30.57
CA GLY A 71 -47.38 12.47 -30.59
C GLY A 71 -46.63 13.79 -30.58
N GLU A 72 -46.14 14.18 -31.75
CA GLU A 72 -45.50 15.47 -32.01
C GLU A 72 -46.59 16.46 -32.45
N GLY A 73 -46.76 17.55 -31.71
CA GLY A 73 -47.80 18.55 -31.97
C GLY A 73 -47.51 19.86 -31.26
N GLY A 74 -47.03 20.84 -32.03
CA GLY A 74 -46.48 22.10 -31.55
C GLY A 74 -47.47 23.09 -30.92
N GLY A 75 -46.93 23.94 -30.06
CA GLY A 75 -47.62 25.09 -29.46
C GLY A 75 -46.63 26.17 -29.07
N ARG A 76 -46.40 27.13 -29.97
CA ARG A 76 -45.59 28.33 -29.79
C ARG A 76 -46.44 29.41 -29.12
N GLY A 77 -45.98 30.00 -28.01
CA GLY A 77 -46.49 31.28 -27.54
C GLY A 77 -46.10 31.67 -26.11
N GLY A 78 -45.52 32.86 -25.94
CA GLY A 78 -45.71 33.67 -24.73
C GLY A 78 -44.47 33.91 -23.87
N ARG A 79 -43.99 35.16 -23.90
CA ARG A 79 -42.98 35.74 -23.00
C ARG A 79 -43.60 36.06 -21.63
N GLY A 80 -42.75 36.18 -20.61
CA GLY A 80 -43.07 36.93 -19.38
C GLY A 80 -42.44 36.31 -18.15
N GLY A 81 -41.54 37.03 -17.48
CA GLY A 81 -40.95 36.60 -16.21
C GLY A 81 -41.93 36.68 -15.05
N GLU A 82 -41.68 35.88 -14.02
CA GLU A 82 -41.59 36.29 -12.62
C GLU A 82 -41.31 35.02 -11.77
N GLN A 83 -40.35 35.12 -10.83
CA GLN A 83 -40.05 34.15 -9.77
C GLN A 83 -41.25 34.02 -8.81
N PRO A 84 -41.49 32.86 -8.14
CA PRO A 84 -40.78 32.62 -6.86
C PRO A 84 -40.55 31.14 -6.47
N ALA A 85 -39.75 30.99 -5.40
CA ALA A 85 -39.34 29.76 -4.75
C ALA A 85 -40.48 28.78 -4.40
N VAL A 86 -40.23 27.48 -4.62
CA VAL A 86 -40.99 26.38 -4.02
C VAL A 86 -40.05 25.48 -3.23
N SER A 87 -40.26 25.45 -1.91
CA SER A 87 -39.97 24.28 -1.10
C SER A 87 -40.85 23.14 -1.63
N GLY A 88 -40.22 22.12 -2.19
CA GLY A 88 -40.83 20.84 -2.49
C GLY A 88 -39.87 19.78 -2.01
N GLY A 89 -40.16 19.18 -0.86
CA GLY A 89 -39.41 18.04 -0.35
C GLY A 89 -39.37 16.96 -1.42
N MET A 90 -38.18 16.63 -1.90
CA MET A 90 -37.99 15.40 -2.65
C MET A 90 -38.37 14.25 -1.71
N PRO A 91 -39.31 13.36 -2.08
CA PRO A 91 -39.42 12.08 -1.40
C PRO A 91 -38.06 11.39 -1.51
N ASN A 92 -37.55 10.90 -0.39
CA ASN A 92 -36.46 9.93 -0.39
C ASN A 92 -36.94 8.71 -1.17
N THR A 93 -36.71 8.72 -2.48
CA THR A 93 -36.74 7.51 -3.29
C THR A 93 -35.72 6.57 -2.63
N PRO A 94 -36.10 5.36 -2.19
CA PRO A 94 -35.14 4.33 -1.83
C PRO A 94 -34.30 4.10 -3.08
N GLY A 95 -33.14 4.75 -3.13
CA GLY A 95 -32.26 4.73 -4.28
C GLY A 95 -31.91 3.29 -4.58
N ALA A 96 -32.27 2.87 -5.79
CA ALA A 96 -31.90 1.66 -6.51
C ALA A 96 -31.08 0.67 -5.68
N ALA A 97 -31.66 -0.51 -5.41
CA ALA A 97 -30.94 -1.69 -4.93
C ALA A 97 -29.71 -1.92 -5.83
N GLY A 98 -28.57 -1.39 -5.38
CA GLY A 98 -27.41 -1.11 -6.21
C GLY A 98 -26.19 -1.59 -5.48
N ALA A 99 -25.59 -2.65 -6.01
CA ALA A 99 -24.31 -3.27 -5.63
C ALA A 99 -23.93 -3.12 -4.15
N GLU A 100 -24.10 -4.16 -3.33
CA GLU A 100 -23.54 -4.17 -1.97
C GLU A 100 -22.01 -4.26 -2.02
N ILE A 101 -21.34 -3.51 -1.16
CA ILE A 101 -19.90 -3.60 -0.88
C ILE A 101 -19.68 -4.19 0.51
N VAL A 102 -18.60 -4.95 0.65
CA VAL A 102 -18.17 -5.60 1.88
C VAL A 102 -16.94 -4.87 2.40
N VAL A 103 -16.98 -4.36 3.63
CA VAL A 103 -15.87 -3.64 4.25
C VAL A 103 -15.54 -4.21 5.62
N ASP A 104 -14.27 -4.25 6.00
CA ASP A 104 -13.83 -4.63 7.34
C ASP A 104 -13.60 -3.39 8.20
N VAL A 105 -14.34 -3.26 9.31
CA VAL A 105 -14.17 -2.15 10.26
C VAL A 105 -13.49 -2.67 11.51
N SER A 106 -12.29 -2.16 11.80
CA SER A 106 -11.48 -2.59 12.93
C SER A 106 -11.03 -1.42 13.82
N GLY A 107 -10.53 -1.73 15.01
CA GLY A 107 -10.05 -0.72 15.96
C GLY A 107 -11.08 -0.29 17.01
N LYS A 108 -11.11 1.01 17.34
CA LYS A 108 -11.91 1.57 18.44
C LYS A 108 -13.37 1.86 18.09
N VAL A 109 -14.06 0.87 17.53
CA VAL A 109 -15.52 0.87 17.29
C VAL A 109 -16.24 -0.05 18.27
N ARG A 110 -17.58 0.04 18.33
CA ARG A 110 -18.39 -0.82 19.22
C ARG A 110 -18.52 -2.24 18.69
N GLU A 111 -18.74 -2.38 17.37
CA GLU A 111 -18.94 -3.66 16.70
C GLU A 111 -17.92 -3.80 15.56
N PRO A 112 -16.66 -4.17 15.87
CA PRO A 112 -15.66 -4.49 14.86
C PRO A 112 -16.06 -5.73 14.06
N GLY A 113 -15.67 -5.77 12.79
CA GLY A 113 -15.89 -6.89 11.89
C GLY A 113 -16.29 -6.46 10.49
N VAL A 114 -16.75 -7.44 9.72
CA VAL A 114 -17.13 -7.26 8.32
C VAL A 114 -18.57 -6.79 8.20
N HIS A 115 -18.78 -5.67 7.52
CA HIS A 115 -20.08 -5.03 7.31
C HIS A 115 -20.43 -4.97 5.83
N ARG A 116 -21.72 -5.16 5.51
CA ARG A 116 -22.28 -5.01 4.16
C ARG A 116 -22.98 -3.66 4.07
N LEU A 117 -22.63 -2.88 3.05
CA LEU A 117 -23.10 -1.52 2.85
C LEU A 117 -23.48 -1.33 1.37
N PRO A 118 -24.43 -0.44 1.05
CA PRO A 118 -24.70 -0.08 -0.34
C PRO A 118 -23.48 0.53 -1.04
N ALA A 119 -23.30 0.28 -2.34
CA ALA A 119 -22.25 0.92 -3.12
C ALA A 119 -22.38 2.46 -3.07
N GLY A 120 -21.24 3.14 -2.97
CA GLY A 120 -21.21 4.59 -2.75
C GLY A 120 -21.37 5.01 -1.29
N SER A 121 -21.44 4.05 -0.35
CA SER A 121 -21.32 4.35 1.07
C SER A 121 -19.97 5.00 1.38
N ARG A 122 -19.95 5.89 2.38
CA ARG A 122 -18.73 6.56 2.84
C ARG A 122 -18.21 5.92 4.12
N VAL A 123 -16.98 6.25 4.51
CA VAL A 123 -16.39 5.78 5.77
C VAL A 123 -17.27 6.10 7.00
N ALA A 124 -17.98 7.23 6.99
CA ALA A 124 -18.96 7.56 8.03
C ALA A 124 -20.08 6.52 8.16
N ASP A 125 -20.55 5.97 7.04
CA ASP A 125 -21.63 4.97 7.02
C ASP A 125 -21.13 3.63 7.56
N ALA A 126 -19.89 3.25 7.26
CA ALA A 126 -19.24 2.08 7.87
C ALA A 126 -19.05 2.22 9.38
N LEU A 127 -18.66 3.41 9.87
CA LEU A 127 -18.58 3.66 11.31
C LEU A 127 -19.95 3.55 11.98
N LYS A 128 -20.99 4.04 11.32
CA LYS A 128 -22.37 3.94 11.82
C LYS A 128 -22.85 2.49 11.86
N ALA A 129 -22.55 1.69 10.83
CA ALA A 129 -22.83 0.26 10.79
C ALA A 129 -22.07 -0.51 11.88
N ALA A 130 -20.85 -0.11 12.21
CA ALA A 130 -20.05 -0.66 13.32
C ALA A 130 -20.48 -0.19 14.72
N GLY A 131 -21.70 0.35 14.87
CA GLY A 131 -22.24 0.84 16.14
C GLY A 131 -21.63 2.17 16.62
N GLY A 132 -20.90 2.87 15.76
CA GLY A 132 -20.20 4.11 16.08
C GLY A 132 -18.86 3.90 16.78
N VAL A 133 -18.14 5.01 16.94
CA VAL A 133 -16.82 5.00 17.61
C VAL A 133 -16.96 4.96 19.13
N ARG A 134 -15.98 4.36 19.80
CA ARG A 134 -15.94 4.36 21.27
C ARG A 134 -15.66 5.77 21.81
N PRO A 135 -16.23 6.15 22.98
CA PRO A 135 -15.97 7.45 23.59
C PRO A 135 -14.46 7.70 23.78
N GLY A 136 -14.00 8.93 23.50
CA GLY A 136 -12.58 9.30 23.61
C GLY A 136 -11.70 8.78 22.46
N THR A 137 -12.30 8.27 21.39
CA THR A 137 -11.56 7.90 20.17
C THR A 137 -11.44 9.11 19.25
N ASP A 138 -10.20 9.48 18.92
CA ASP A 138 -9.92 10.47 17.90
C ASP A 138 -10.17 9.89 16.50
N THR A 139 -10.96 10.60 15.71
CA THR A 139 -11.31 10.27 14.32
C THR A 139 -10.86 11.33 13.32
N ASP A 140 -10.17 12.38 13.75
CA ASP A 140 -9.79 13.51 12.90
C ASP A 140 -8.78 13.08 11.82
N ALA A 141 -7.99 12.06 12.13
CA ALA A 141 -7.11 11.36 11.21
C ALA A 141 -7.84 10.56 10.11
N LEU A 142 -9.13 10.29 10.25
CA LEU A 142 -9.89 9.46 9.32
C LEU A 142 -10.73 10.34 8.40
N ASN A 143 -10.51 10.22 7.09
CA ASN A 143 -11.36 10.88 6.10
C ASN A 143 -12.74 10.19 6.04
N ARG A 144 -13.64 10.56 6.95
CA ARG A 144 -15.00 10.00 7.06
C ARG A 144 -15.88 10.25 5.82
N ALA A 145 -15.52 11.24 5.02
CA ALA A 145 -16.24 11.61 3.82
C ALA A 145 -15.77 10.81 2.60
N ARG A 146 -14.67 10.05 2.63
CA ARG A 146 -14.27 9.27 1.44
C ARG A 146 -15.30 8.18 1.13
N PHE A 147 -15.50 7.91 -0.15
CA PHE A 147 -16.24 6.74 -0.60
C PHE A 147 -15.47 5.46 -0.27
N LEU A 148 -16.21 4.42 0.07
CA LEU A 148 -15.70 3.08 0.33
C LEU A 148 -15.68 2.25 -0.94
N VAL A 149 -14.69 1.37 -1.03
CA VAL A 149 -14.56 0.36 -2.07
C VAL A 149 -14.83 -1.02 -1.49
N ASP A 150 -15.32 -1.95 -2.31
CA ASP A 150 -15.49 -3.35 -1.93
C ASP A 150 -14.16 -3.99 -1.52
N GLY A 151 -14.16 -4.72 -0.41
CA GLY A 151 -12.97 -5.33 0.19
C GLY A 151 -12.08 -4.37 0.97
N GLU A 152 -12.48 -3.12 1.20
CA GLU A 152 -11.69 -2.14 1.94
C GLU A 152 -11.69 -2.36 3.45
N GLN A 153 -10.55 -2.07 4.11
CA GLN A 153 -10.44 -2.05 5.57
C GLN A 153 -10.41 -0.62 6.13
N VAL A 154 -11.26 -0.35 7.12
CA VAL A 154 -11.35 0.92 7.85
C VAL A 154 -10.86 0.70 9.29
N VAL A 155 -9.69 1.26 9.62
CA VAL A 155 -9.11 1.17 10.96
C VAL A 155 -9.41 2.44 11.76
N VAL A 156 -10.03 2.30 12.92
CA VAL A 156 -10.51 3.41 13.75
C VAL A 156 -9.63 3.60 14.97
N GLY A 157 -9.11 4.82 15.17
CA GLY A 157 -8.27 5.16 16.31
C GLY A 157 -6.89 4.47 16.30
N GLY A 158 -6.48 3.93 15.16
CA GLY A 158 -5.08 3.66 14.82
C GLY A 158 -4.43 4.91 14.20
N PRO A 159 -3.11 4.93 14.00
CA PRO A 159 -2.46 6.00 13.24
C PRO A 159 -3.17 6.17 11.89
N ALA A 160 -3.43 7.41 11.49
CA ALA A 160 -4.08 7.74 10.22
C ALA A 160 -3.47 6.87 9.11
N PRO A 161 -4.26 6.11 8.33
CA PRO A 161 -3.73 5.55 7.10
C PRO A 161 -3.28 6.75 6.28
N ALA A 162 -1.97 6.84 6.01
CA ALA A 162 -1.45 7.84 5.10
C ALA A 162 -2.33 7.83 3.83
N PRO A 163 -2.75 8.99 3.31
CA PRO A 163 -3.59 9.03 2.12
C PRO A 163 -2.83 8.35 0.98
N GLY A 164 -3.23 7.11 0.66
CA GLY A 164 -2.47 6.22 -0.22
C GLY A 164 -2.44 4.75 0.19
N ALA A 165 -2.89 4.37 1.40
CA ALA A 165 -2.99 2.97 1.81
C ALA A 165 -4.23 2.25 1.22
N GLY A 166 -4.40 2.32 -0.09
CA GLY A 166 -5.09 1.27 -0.85
C GLY A 166 -4.04 0.21 -1.18
N GLY A 167 -3.94 -0.82 -0.33
CA GLY A 167 -3.17 -2.04 -0.58
C GLY A 167 -1.65 -1.92 -0.43
N VAL A 168 -1.15 -2.11 0.79
CA VAL A 168 0.01 -2.99 1.06
C VAL A 168 -0.13 -3.54 2.49
N PRO A 169 0.01 -4.84 2.73
CA PRO A 169 0.02 -5.38 4.09
C PRO A 169 1.29 -4.91 4.80
N ALA A 170 1.11 -4.18 5.90
CA ALA A 170 2.19 -3.80 6.79
C ALA A 170 2.67 -5.06 7.54
N ASN A 171 3.73 -5.70 7.04
CA ASN A 171 4.57 -6.51 7.89
C ASN A 171 5.53 -5.58 8.64
N GLY A 172 5.39 -5.55 9.96
CA GLY A 172 6.36 -4.90 10.85
C GLY A 172 7.74 -5.51 10.65
N ALA A 173 8.72 -4.66 10.39
CA ALA A 173 10.13 -5.03 10.40
C ALA A 173 10.78 -4.51 11.68
N PRO A 174 11.47 -5.35 12.47
CA PRO A 174 12.68 -4.91 13.14
C PRO A 174 13.82 -4.85 12.11
N ALA A 175 14.66 -3.85 12.27
CA ALA A 175 15.85 -3.59 11.46
C ALA A 175 16.86 -4.75 11.51
N ALA A 176 17.45 -5.12 10.37
CA ALA A 176 18.86 -5.47 10.21
C ALA A 176 19.25 -5.63 8.72
N PRO A 177 20.53 -5.37 8.36
CA PRO A 177 20.96 -5.10 6.99
C PRO A 177 21.44 -6.36 6.25
N GLY A 178 21.31 -6.38 4.93
CA GLY A 178 21.93 -7.42 4.10
C GLY A 178 21.53 -7.34 2.64
N GLY A 179 22.44 -6.90 1.79
CA GLY A 179 22.24 -6.83 0.35
C GLY A 179 22.07 -8.21 -0.30
N GLY A 180 21.19 -8.25 -1.31
CA GLY A 180 20.95 -9.38 -2.21
C GLY A 180 19.83 -9.03 -3.19
N PRO A 181 19.87 -9.49 -4.45
CA PRO A 181 19.53 -8.68 -5.62
C PRO A 181 18.03 -8.49 -5.86
N ALA A 182 17.72 -7.30 -6.36
CA ALA A 182 16.40 -6.80 -6.70
C ALA A 182 15.69 -7.67 -7.75
N GLY A 183 14.59 -8.30 -7.35
CA GLY A 183 13.47 -8.51 -8.26
C GLY A 183 12.91 -7.14 -8.62
N ALA A 184 12.78 -6.87 -9.92
CA ALA A 184 12.43 -5.58 -10.53
C ALA A 184 11.48 -4.72 -9.67
N ALA A 185 12.07 -3.86 -8.83
CA ALA A 185 11.35 -2.78 -8.19
C ALA A 185 10.84 -1.86 -9.31
N ALA A 186 9.56 -1.51 -9.27
CA ALA A 186 8.99 -0.59 -10.23
C ALA A 186 9.83 0.71 -10.28
N PRO A 187 10.09 1.27 -11.48
CA PRO A 187 10.91 2.47 -11.60
C PRO A 187 10.37 3.63 -10.76
N VAL A 188 11.23 4.24 -9.95
CA VAL A 188 10.91 5.38 -9.09
C VAL A 188 10.67 6.62 -9.96
N SER A 189 9.53 7.30 -9.80
CA SER A 189 9.23 8.52 -10.58
C SER A 189 9.89 9.74 -9.94
N LEU A 190 10.72 10.45 -10.71
CA LEU A 190 11.44 11.64 -10.25
C LEU A 190 10.50 12.80 -9.93
N ASN A 191 9.39 12.92 -10.66
CA ASN A 191 8.43 13.99 -10.45
C ASN A 191 7.55 13.77 -9.22
N THR A 192 7.27 12.52 -8.83
CA THR A 192 6.35 12.24 -7.71
C THR A 192 7.02 11.65 -6.47
N ALA A 193 8.27 11.21 -6.57
CA ALA A 193 8.94 10.55 -5.46
C ALA A 193 9.14 11.49 -4.25
N THR A 194 9.09 10.88 -3.07
CA THR A 194 9.46 11.50 -1.79
C THR A 194 10.96 11.34 -1.52
N VAL A 195 11.48 12.09 -0.55
CA VAL A 195 12.89 11.98 -0.10
C VAL A 195 13.24 10.54 0.25
N ASP A 196 12.38 9.87 1.04
CA ASP A 196 12.61 8.49 1.48
C ASP A 196 12.63 7.51 0.30
N GLN A 197 11.82 7.76 -0.73
CA GLN A 197 11.79 6.92 -1.93
C GLN A 197 13.04 7.12 -2.79
N LEU A 198 13.53 8.35 -2.92
CA LEU A 198 14.78 8.65 -3.60
C LEU A 198 16.00 8.10 -2.85
N ASP A 199 15.97 8.09 -1.51
CA ASP A 199 17.03 7.51 -0.66
C ASP A 199 17.17 5.98 -0.81
N THR A 200 16.13 5.30 -1.29
CA THR A 200 16.23 3.86 -1.62
C THR A 200 17.09 3.57 -2.85
N LEU A 201 17.40 4.59 -3.66
CA LEU A 201 18.16 4.43 -4.89
C LEU A 201 19.66 4.25 -4.61
N PRO A 202 20.36 3.39 -5.36
CA PRO A 202 21.74 3.06 -5.09
C PRO A 202 22.65 4.30 -5.20
N GLY A 203 23.17 4.76 -4.07
CA GLY A 203 24.06 5.91 -4.01
C GLY A 203 23.39 7.27 -4.00
N VAL A 204 22.06 7.31 -3.86
CA VAL A 204 21.31 8.51 -3.50
C VAL A 204 21.10 8.48 -2.00
N GLY A 205 21.69 9.45 -1.31
CA GLY A 205 21.47 9.67 0.12
C GLY A 205 20.50 10.82 0.37
N PRO A 206 20.16 11.14 1.63
CA PRO A 206 19.20 12.19 1.98
C PRO A 206 19.59 13.57 1.41
N VAL A 207 20.90 13.88 1.35
CA VAL A 207 21.40 15.12 0.76
C VAL A 207 21.14 15.19 -0.74
N LEU A 208 21.38 14.10 -1.46
CA LEU A 208 21.21 14.04 -2.90
C LEU A 208 19.73 13.95 -3.30
N ALA A 209 18.94 13.23 -2.52
CA ALA A 209 17.49 13.22 -2.63
C ALA A 209 16.90 14.64 -2.49
N GLN A 210 17.41 15.43 -1.55
CA GLN A 210 17.02 16.84 -1.41
C GLN A 210 17.39 17.66 -2.65
N HIS A 211 18.61 17.51 -3.18
CA HIS A 211 19.02 18.21 -4.41
C HIS A 211 18.13 17.87 -5.62
N ILE A 212 17.66 16.62 -5.73
CA ILE A 212 16.72 16.20 -6.79
C ILE A 212 15.37 16.92 -6.64
N LEU A 213 14.86 17.06 -5.42
CA LEU A 213 13.62 17.81 -5.15
C LEU A 213 13.78 19.31 -5.38
N ASP A 214 14.95 19.87 -5.04
CA ASP A 214 15.27 21.27 -5.27
C ASP A 214 15.32 21.56 -6.78
N TYR A 215 15.98 20.69 -7.56
CA TYR A 215 15.99 20.76 -9.03
C TYR A 215 14.57 20.68 -9.60
N ARG A 216 13.76 19.72 -9.12
CA ARG A 216 12.34 19.58 -9.51
C ARG A 216 11.55 20.86 -9.29
N THR A 217 11.76 21.51 -8.14
CA THR A 217 11.05 22.75 -7.78
C THR A 217 11.51 23.94 -8.62
N GLN A 218 12.81 24.02 -8.89
CA GLN A 218 13.40 25.13 -9.66
C GLN A 218 13.13 25.04 -11.16
N HIS A 219 12.98 23.85 -11.72
CA HIS A 219 12.82 23.63 -13.16
C HIS A 219 11.43 23.13 -13.56
N GLY A 220 10.53 22.98 -12.57
CA GLY A 220 9.13 22.62 -12.80
C GLY A 220 8.91 21.13 -13.09
N GLY A 221 9.89 20.28 -12.80
CA GLY A 221 9.86 18.85 -13.06
C GLY A 221 11.05 18.34 -13.88
N PHE A 222 11.18 17.02 -13.93
CA PHE A 222 12.04 16.31 -14.87
C PHE A 222 11.24 15.98 -16.12
N ARG A 223 11.71 16.41 -17.29
CA ARG A 223 11.13 16.06 -18.60
C ARG A 223 11.75 14.79 -19.17
N SER A 224 12.97 14.48 -18.78
CA SER A 224 13.69 13.27 -19.16
C SER A 224 14.53 12.76 -17.99
N VAL A 225 14.93 11.50 -18.06
CA VAL A 225 15.84 10.91 -17.07
C VAL A 225 17.23 11.56 -17.15
N ASP A 226 17.66 12.01 -18.34
CA ASP A 226 18.96 12.64 -18.58
C ASP A 226 19.19 13.94 -17.78
N GLU A 227 18.11 14.66 -17.45
CA GLU A 227 18.15 15.88 -16.63
C GLU A 227 18.67 15.60 -15.20
N LEU A 228 18.71 14.34 -14.74
CA LEU A 228 19.40 13.96 -13.50
C LEU A 228 20.89 14.34 -13.49
N ARG A 229 21.54 14.42 -14.66
CA ARG A 229 22.97 14.80 -14.75
C ARG A 229 23.20 16.28 -14.44
N GLU A 230 22.15 17.09 -14.47
CA GLU A 230 22.19 18.51 -14.13
C GLU A 230 22.06 18.74 -12.61
N VAL A 231 21.65 17.72 -11.87
CA VAL A 231 21.53 17.77 -10.41
C VAL A 231 22.92 17.74 -9.77
N ASN A 232 23.19 18.71 -8.90
CA ASN A 232 24.46 18.82 -8.20
C ASN A 232 24.74 17.56 -7.34
N GLY A 233 25.83 16.86 -7.66
CA GLY A 233 26.23 15.62 -6.98
C GLY A 233 25.92 14.32 -7.74
N ILE A 234 25.24 14.39 -8.89
CA ILE A 234 25.01 13.23 -9.77
C ILE A 234 26.04 13.23 -10.90
N GLY A 235 27.08 12.42 -10.74
CA GLY A 235 28.05 12.17 -11.82
C GLY A 235 27.62 11.04 -12.77
N ASP A 236 28.33 10.89 -13.88
CA ASP A 236 28.05 9.89 -14.93
C ASP A 236 27.92 8.46 -14.41
N ARG A 237 28.75 8.11 -13.43
CA ARG A 237 28.71 6.79 -12.79
C ARG A 237 27.39 6.56 -12.06
N ARG A 238 26.93 7.55 -11.28
CA ARG A 238 25.68 7.46 -10.53
C ARG A 238 24.48 7.50 -11.48
N PHE A 239 24.50 8.37 -12.48
CA PHE A 239 23.47 8.40 -13.50
C PHE A 239 23.31 7.03 -14.20
N ALA A 240 24.42 6.36 -14.53
CA ALA A 240 24.37 5.03 -15.15
C ALA A 240 23.70 3.97 -14.27
N ASP A 241 23.91 4.03 -12.95
CA ASP A 241 23.28 3.14 -11.98
C ASP A 241 21.78 3.45 -11.81
N LEU A 242 21.40 4.73 -11.95
CA LEU A 242 20.04 5.22 -11.70
C LEU A 242 19.12 5.14 -12.92
N ARG A 243 19.64 5.32 -14.14
CA ARG A 243 18.81 5.50 -15.35
C ARG A 243 17.80 4.38 -15.63
N ASN A 244 18.08 3.15 -15.19
CA ASN A 244 17.21 2.00 -15.37
C ASN A 244 16.22 1.80 -14.21
N LEU A 245 16.40 2.53 -13.12
CA LEU A 245 15.63 2.43 -11.88
C LEU A 245 14.68 3.61 -11.71
N VAL A 246 14.77 4.62 -12.57
CA VAL A 246 13.97 5.85 -12.48
C VAL A 246 13.22 6.14 -13.76
N ARG A 247 12.13 6.89 -13.62
CA ARG A 247 11.34 7.45 -14.71
C ARG A 247 11.04 8.94 -14.41
N PRO A 248 10.74 9.76 -15.41
CA PRO A 248 10.23 11.11 -15.18
C PRO A 248 8.99 11.05 -14.27
#